data_AF-A0A962UVM4-F1
#
_entry.id   AF-A0A962UVM4-F1
#
_cell.length_a   1.000
_cell.length_b   1.000
_cell.length_c   1.000
_cell.angle_alpha   90.00
_cell.angle_beta   90.00
_cell.angle_gamma   90.00
#
_symmetry.space_group_name_H-M   'P 1'
#
loop_
_entity.id
_entity.type
_entity.pdbx_description
1 polymer ?
#
loop_
_entity_poly.entity_id
_entity_poly.type
_entity_poly.pdbx_seq_one_letter_code
_entity_poly.pdbx_strand_id
1 'polypeptide(L)'
;SGDTLNAALACNEAKDVFKSAVLALKALGKNQADILLSDLQTREPEVSLALRRMGTARLNLKQAYRHIPLLKIKPVKVGFTWSKQGRTIQRISVAEARRLLSKRQSTPLIQGALSKLASLSENEILARARSVVPHLRANIVFDPNTVTPHRRLIQTPLPLLVPLLPGENLPEFVPIPPEPIGQDRLKRSDVKIDDSPFIPMLGIYRYKEMYRA
;
A
#
# COMPACT_ATOMS: atom_id res chain seq x y z
N SER A 1 12.96 6.61 -25.43
CA SER A 1 13.50 5.53 -26.29
C SER A 1 13.18 4.18 -25.65
N GLY A 2 13.37 3.07 -26.37
CA GLY A 2 13.26 1.72 -25.79
C GLY A 2 14.19 1.52 -24.58
N ASP A 3 15.38 2.13 -24.63
CA ASP A 3 16.38 2.04 -23.54
C ASP A 3 15.87 2.60 -22.22
N THR A 4 15.14 3.73 -22.24
CA THR A 4 14.56 4.31 -21.02
C THR A 4 13.53 3.38 -20.39
N LEU A 5 12.69 2.74 -21.22
CA LEU A 5 11.65 1.82 -20.73
C LEU A 5 12.29 0.57 -20.14
N ASN A 6 13.30 0.01 -20.80
CA ASN A 6 14.06 -1.14 -20.33
C ASN A 6 14.80 -0.84 -19.02
N ALA A 7 15.44 0.33 -18.92
CA ALA A 7 16.11 0.75 -17.69
C ALA A 7 15.13 0.90 -16.51
N ALA A 8 13.93 1.44 -16.76
CA ALA A 8 12.90 1.56 -15.74
C ALA A 8 12.35 0.19 -15.30
N LEU A 9 12.18 -0.75 -16.23
CA LEU A 9 11.80 -2.14 -15.91
C LEU A 9 12.86 -2.82 -15.06
N ALA A 10 14.13 -2.78 -15.48
CA ALA A 10 15.25 -3.34 -14.73
C ALA A 10 15.37 -2.71 -13.34
N CYS A 11 15.11 -1.40 -13.21
CA CYS A 11 15.07 -0.73 -11.90
C CYS A 11 13.97 -1.29 -11.00
N ASN A 12 12.76 -1.52 -11.53
CA ASN A 12 11.66 -2.12 -10.76
C ASN A 12 11.98 -3.56 -10.32
N GLU A 13 12.59 -4.36 -11.19
CA GLU A 13 13.04 -5.71 -10.85
C GLU A 13 14.11 -5.69 -9.75
N ALA A 14 15.12 -4.82 -9.87
CA ALA A 14 16.13 -4.65 -8.82
C ALA A 14 15.52 -4.21 -7.47
N LYS A 15 14.48 -3.37 -7.50
CA LYS A 15 13.72 -2.97 -6.30
C LYS A 15 12.98 -4.14 -5.65
N ASP A 16 12.44 -5.07 -6.44
CA ASP A 16 11.78 -6.28 -5.93
C ASP A 16 12.76 -7.25 -5.29
N VAL A 17 13.92 -7.45 -5.92
CA VAL A 17 15.02 -8.25 -5.35
C VAL A 17 15.47 -7.63 -4.02
N PHE A 18 15.73 -6.32 -4.01
CA PHE A 18 16.12 -5.60 -2.79
C PHE A 18 15.08 -5.73 -1.68
N LYS A 19 13.79 -5.54 -1.99
CA LYS A 19 12.70 -5.69 -1.03
C LYS A 19 12.66 -7.10 -0.44
N SER A 20 12.81 -8.11 -1.29
CA SER A 20 12.79 -9.52 -0.87
C SER A 20 13.95 -9.84 0.07
N ALA A 21 15.17 -9.38 -0.26
CA ALA A 21 16.34 -9.52 0.59
C ALA A 21 16.16 -8.83 1.96
N VAL A 22 15.63 -7.61 2.00
CA VAL A 22 15.38 -6.90 3.27
C VAL A 22 14.31 -7.59 4.12
N LEU A 23 13.26 -8.14 3.49
CA LEU A 23 12.24 -8.90 4.22
C LEU A 23 12.79 -10.20 4.80
N ALA A 24 13.63 -10.91 4.04
CA ALA A 24 14.33 -12.10 4.53
C ALA A 24 15.21 -11.76 5.74
N LEU A 25 16.01 -10.68 5.66
CA LEU A 25 16.84 -10.20 6.78
C LEU A 25 16.00 -9.87 8.02
N LYS A 26 14.83 -9.26 7.85
CA LYS A 26 13.92 -8.92 8.97
C LYS A 26 13.27 -10.13 9.62
N ALA A 27 13.18 -11.26 8.92
CA ALA A 27 12.65 -12.50 9.47
C ALA A 27 13.67 -13.24 10.35
N LEU A 28 14.96 -12.88 10.24
CA LEU A 28 16.02 -13.49 11.03
C LEU A 28 16.07 -12.92 12.46
N GLY A 29 16.61 -13.73 13.37
CA GLY A 29 16.99 -13.24 14.70
C GLY A 29 18.12 -12.21 14.60
N LYS A 30 18.15 -11.23 15.52
CA LYS A 30 19.10 -10.11 15.51
C LYS A 30 20.56 -10.55 15.27
N ASN A 31 21.02 -11.56 16.01
CA ASN A 31 22.39 -12.06 15.91
C ASN A 31 22.73 -12.64 14.53
N GLN A 32 21.78 -13.32 13.88
CA GLN A 32 21.98 -13.87 12.53
C GLN A 32 22.02 -12.76 11.48
N ALA A 33 21.16 -11.74 11.63
CA ALA A 33 21.17 -10.58 10.76
C ALA A 33 22.49 -9.79 10.87
N ASP A 34 23.02 -9.63 12.07
CA ASP A 34 24.30 -8.90 12.30
C ASP A 34 25.49 -9.61 11.64
N ILE A 35 25.55 -10.95 11.72
CA ILE A 35 26.59 -11.75 11.04
C ILE A 35 26.52 -11.59 9.51
N LEU A 36 25.33 -11.71 8.92
CA LEU A 36 25.15 -11.56 7.48
C LEU A 36 25.47 -10.14 7.00
N LEU A 37 25.10 -9.12 7.77
CA LEU A 37 25.45 -7.75 7.45
C LEU A 37 26.96 -7.52 7.50
N SER A 38 27.67 -8.13 8.46
CA SER A 38 29.13 -8.05 8.53
C SER A 38 29.82 -8.76 7.35
N ASP A 39 29.30 -9.92 6.93
CA ASP A 39 29.79 -10.64 5.74
C ASP A 39 29.58 -9.80 4.47
N LEU A 40 28.36 -9.25 4.28
CA LEU A 40 28.03 -8.38 3.15
C LEU A 40 28.94 -7.14 3.07
N GLN A 41 29.28 -6.53 4.21
CA GLN A 41 30.19 -5.38 4.22
C GLN A 41 31.59 -5.73 3.74
N THR A 42 32.02 -6.98 3.95
CA THR A 42 33.33 -7.49 3.52
C THR A 42 33.32 -7.84 2.03
N ARG A 43 32.26 -8.50 1.57
CA ARG A 43 32.14 -8.99 0.19
C ARG A 43 31.82 -7.89 -0.82
N GLU A 44 30.98 -6.93 -0.42
CA GLU A 44 30.47 -5.88 -1.31
C GLU A 44 30.78 -4.48 -0.73
N PRO A 45 32.06 -4.07 -0.71
CA PRO A 45 32.49 -2.83 -0.09
C PRO A 45 31.85 -1.60 -0.74
N GLU A 46 31.57 -1.63 -2.05
CA GLU A 46 30.89 -0.55 -2.76
C GLU A 46 29.43 -0.40 -2.33
N VAL A 47 28.70 -1.51 -2.16
CA VAL A 47 27.31 -1.50 -1.68
C VAL A 47 27.27 -1.00 -0.23
N SER A 48 28.19 -1.48 0.61
CA SER A 48 28.36 -1.00 1.99
C SER A 48 28.64 0.50 2.04
N LEU A 49 29.56 0.98 1.20
CA LEU A 49 29.90 2.40 1.09
C LEU A 49 28.72 3.23 0.59
N ALA A 50 27.98 2.76 -0.42
CA ALA A 50 26.78 3.41 -0.93
C ALA A 50 25.70 3.50 0.16
N LEU A 51 25.42 2.40 0.86
CA LEU A 51 24.47 2.36 1.97
C LEU A 51 24.90 3.27 3.14
N ARG A 52 26.20 3.36 3.45
CA ARG A 52 26.74 4.28 4.48
C ARG A 52 26.63 5.74 4.04
N ARG A 53 27.01 6.07 2.79
CA ARG A 53 26.90 7.42 2.20
C ARG A 53 25.47 7.90 2.12
N MET A 54 24.54 7.01 1.77
CA MET A 54 23.09 7.28 1.78
C MET A 54 22.54 7.42 3.20
N GLY A 55 23.33 7.12 4.23
CA GLY A 55 22.89 6.96 5.61
C GLY A 55 21.97 5.76 5.71
N THR A 56 22.50 4.58 6.06
CA THR A 56 21.70 3.35 6.12
C THR A 56 20.57 3.47 7.15
N ALA A 57 20.81 4.23 8.22
CA ALA A 57 19.80 4.64 9.21
C ALA A 57 18.75 5.65 8.67
N ARG A 58 19.03 6.31 7.54
CA ARG A 58 18.17 7.28 6.84
C ARG A 58 17.52 6.72 5.57
N LEU A 59 17.82 5.46 5.19
CA LEU A 59 17.22 4.84 4.01
C LEU A 59 15.70 4.65 4.23
N ASN A 60 14.92 5.38 3.44
CA ASN A 60 13.47 5.21 3.46
C ASN A 60 13.07 3.98 2.62
N LEU A 61 12.93 2.83 3.29
CA LEU A 61 12.54 1.58 2.64
C LEU A 61 11.22 1.69 1.86
N LYS A 62 10.25 2.50 2.33
CA LYS A 62 8.99 2.69 1.60
C LYS A 62 9.21 3.41 0.26
N GLN A 63 10.17 4.32 0.18
CA GLN A 63 10.53 4.98 -1.09
C GLN A 63 11.35 4.04 -1.97
N ALA A 64 12.31 3.32 -1.40
CA ALA A 64 13.11 2.34 -2.13
C ALA A 64 12.24 1.28 -2.82
N TYR A 65 11.16 0.83 -2.17
CA TYR A 65 10.25 -0.19 -2.71
C TYR A 65 9.20 0.32 -3.69
N ARG A 66 9.04 1.63 -3.88
CA ARG A 66 8.08 2.14 -4.88
C ARG A 66 8.62 1.86 -6.28
N HIS A 67 7.84 1.12 -7.05
CA HIS A 67 8.05 0.98 -8.49
C HIS A 67 7.76 2.28 -9.21
N ILE A 68 8.52 2.52 -10.28
CA ILE A 68 8.21 3.50 -11.31
C ILE A 68 7.00 2.97 -12.09
N PRO A 69 5.85 3.66 -12.11
CA PRO A 69 4.69 3.24 -12.91
C PRO A 69 5.01 3.32 -14.41
N LEU A 70 4.80 2.20 -15.12
CA LEU A 70 5.14 2.05 -16.53
C LEU A 70 3.90 1.57 -17.29
N LEU A 71 3.60 2.20 -18.43
CA LEU A 71 2.62 1.68 -19.37
C LEU A 71 3.32 0.86 -20.46
N LYS A 72 2.70 -0.27 -20.84
CA LYS A 72 3.18 -1.10 -21.96
C LYS A 72 2.79 -0.53 -23.32
N ILE A 73 1.68 0.21 -23.37
CA ILE A 73 1.07 0.75 -24.58
C ILE A 73 0.72 2.21 -24.29
N LYS A 74 0.83 3.06 -25.31
CA LYS A 74 0.42 4.46 -25.23
C LYS A 74 -1.09 4.56 -24.95
N PRO A 75 -1.52 5.31 -23.92
CA PRO A 75 -2.93 5.59 -23.69
C PRO A 75 -3.40 6.74 -24.59
N VAL A 76 -4.71 6.82 -24.80
CA VAL A 76 -5.36 7.97 -25.44
C VAL A 76 -5.38 9.16 -24.48
N LYS A 77 -5.64 8.89 -23.19
CA LYS A 77 -5.80 9.93 -22.17
C LYS A 77 -5.26 9.49 -20.81
N VAL A 78 -4.65 10.42 -20.09
CA VAL A 78 -4.23 10.27 -18.70
C VAL A 78 -4.79 11.44 -17.89
N GLY A 79 -5.60 11.12 -16.88
CA GLY A 79 -6.10 12.12 -15.93
C GLY A 79 -5.79 11.73 -14.50
N PHE A 80 -5.62 12.72 -13.62
CA PHE A 80 -5.31 12.48 -12.22
C PHE A 80 -6.51 12.78 -11.32
N THR A 81 -6.69 11.94 -10.31
CA THR A 81 -7.72 12.14 -9.29
C THR A 81 -7.16 11.79 -7.92
N TRP A 82 -7.58 12.52 -6.90
CA TRP A 82 -7.34 12.13 -5.52
C TRP A 82 -8.19 10.93 -5.14
N SER A 83 -7.58 9.97 -4.43
CA SER A 83 -8.36 8.95 -3.76
C SER A 83 -9.23 9.63 -2.70
N LYS A 84 -10.55 9.45 -2.77
CA LYS A 84 -11.47 9.81 -1.68
C LYS A 84 -11.00 9.13 -0.39
N GLN A 85 -11.21 9.73 0.80
CA GLN A 85 -10.84 9.15 2.11
C GLN A 85 -11.23 7.67 2.17
N GLY A 86 -10.23 6.82 1.92
CA GLY A 86 -10.39 5.39 1.82
C GLY A 86 -10.23 4.78 3.20
N ARG A 87 -10.77 3.58 3.38
CA ARG A 87 -10.39 2.74 4.51
C ARG A 87 -9.77 1.47 3.97
N THR A 88 -8.62 1.08 4.49
CA THR A 88 -8.16 -0.30 4.37
C THR A 88 -8.93 -1.12 5.38
N ILE A 89 -9.52 -2.22 4.93
CA ILE A 89 -10.26 -3.15 5.78
C ILE A 89 -9.50 -4.46 5.77
N GLN A 90 -9.11 -4.91 6.97
CA GLN A 90 -8.47 -6.20 7.17
C GLN A 90 -9.45 -7.11 7.92
N ARG A 91 -9.64 -8.34 7.43
CA ARG A 91 -10.32 -9.41 8.19
C ARG A 91 -9.41 -9.89 9.31
N ILE A 92 -9.90 -9.90 10.54
CA ILE A 92 -9.19 -10.40 11.72
C ILE A 92 -10.11 -11.31 12.52
N SER A 93 -9.57 -12.31 13.21
CA SER A 93 -10.34 -13.13 14.14
C SER A 93 -10.55 -12.42 15.47
N VAL A 94 -11.48 -12.92 16.29
CA VAL A 94 -11.65 -12.48 17.69
C VAL A 94 -10.36 -12.66 18.48
N ALA A 95 -9.65 -13.79 18.29
CA ALA A 95 -8.37 -14.05 18.95
C ALA A 95 -7.30 -13.00 18.60
N GLU A 96 -7.20 -12.60 17.34
CA GLU A 96 -6.27 -11.53 16.92
C GLU A 96 -6.66 -10.18 17.52
N ALA A 97 -7.97 -9.88 17.62
CA ALA A 97 -8.44 -8.67 18.30
C ALA A 97 -8.06 -8.65 19.79
N ARG A 98 -8.20 -9.78 20.51
CA ARG A 98 -7.75 -9.94 21.91
C ARG A 98 -6.24 -9.72 22.02
N ARG A 99 -5.45 -10.30 21.13
CA ARG A 99 -3.98 -10.14 21.09
C ARG A 99 -3.55 -8.69 20.83
N LEU A 100 -4.33 -7.92 20.07
CA LEU A 100 -4.06 -6.49 19.87
C LEU A 100 -4.35 -5.66 21.13
N LEU A 101 -5.34 -6.05 21.92
CA LEU A 101 -5.66 -5.40 23.20
C LEU A 101 -4.63 -5.75 24.29
N SER A 102 -4.15 -6.99 24.36
CA SER A 102 -3.18 -7.43 25.39
C SER A 102 -1.83 -6.73 25.31
N LYS A 103 -1.48 -6.15 24.14
CA LYS A 103 -0.28 -5.32 23.95
C LYS A 103 -0.40 -3.91 24.52
N ARG A 104 -1.58 -3.52 25.01
CA ARG A 104 -1.83 -2.19 25.57
C ARG A 104 -1.82 -2.25 27.10
N GLN A 105 -1.54 -1.12 27.73
CA GLN A 105 -1.65 -0.99 29.18
C GLN A 105 -3.08 -1.31 29.64
N SER A 106 -3.18 -2.11 30.70
CA SER A 106 -4.47 -2.46 31.30
C SER A 106 -5.14 -1.21 31.86
N THR A 107 -6.33 -0.91 31.33
CA THR A 107 -7.19 0.20 31.76
C THR A 107 -8.64 -0.28 31.76
N PRO A 108 -9.57 0.38 32.46
CA PRO A 108 -10.98 0.03 32.42
C PRO A 108 -11.55 -0.03 30.99
N LEU A 109 -11.10 0.85 30.09
CA LEU A 109 -11.46 0.84 28.67
C LEU A 109 -11.02 -0.46 27.96
N ILE A 110 -9.80 -0.93 28.23
CA ILE A 110 -9.27 -2.17 27.66
C ILE A 110 -10.02 -3.38 28.23
N GLN A 111 -10.31 -3.39 29.53
CA GLN A 111 -11.07 -4.47 30.16
C GLN A 111 -12.49 -4.55 29.59
N GLY A 112 -13.19 -3.42 29.45
CA GLY A 112 -14.50 -3.38 28.81
C GLY A 112 -14.46 -3.83 27.34
N ALA A 113 -13.39 -3.52 26.60
CA ALA A 113 -13.20 -4.03 25.24
C ALA A 113 -12.98 -5.55 25.19
N LEU A 114 -12.24 -6.11 26.15
CA LEU A 114 -12.06 -7.56 26.27
C LEU A 114 -13.36 -8.27 26.62
N SER A 115 -14.16 -7.73 27.55
CA SER A 115 -15.49 -8.27 27.87
C SER A 115 -16.43 -8.25 26.66
N LYS A 116 -16.40 -7.19 25.85
CA LYS A 116 -17.14 -7.14 24.58
C LYS A 116 -16.71 -8.24 23.60
N LEU A 117 -15.42 -8.57 23.51
CA LEU A 117 -14.95 -9.67 22.65
C LEU A 117 -15.25 -11.06 23.22
N ALA A 118 -15.51 -11.17 24.52
CA ALA A 118 -15.90 -12.43 25.15
C ALA A 118 -17.35 -12.84 24.85
N SER A 119 -18.22 -11.89 24.50
CA SER A 119 -19.60 -12.17 24.10
C SER A 119 -19.75 -12.59 22.63
N LEU A 120 -18.66 -12.63 21.85
CA LEU A 120 -18.65 -13.06 20.46
C LEU A 120 -18.23 -14.53 20.34
N SER A 121 -18.71 -15.19 19.28
CA SER A 121 -18.19 -16.51 18.87
C SER A 121 -16.71 -16.40 18.51
N GLU A 122 -15.90 -17.39 18.89
CA GLU A 122 -14.46 -17.39 18.59
C GLU A 122 -14.16 -17.43 17.08
N ASN A 123 -15.07 -18.02 16.31
CA ASN A 123 -14.97 -18.13 14.85
C ASN A 123 -15.45 -16.87 14.12
N GLU A 124 -16.05 -15.92 14.83
CA GLU A 124 -16.56 -14.70 14.20
C GLU A 124 -15.41 -13.89 13.59
N ILE A 125 -15.58 -13.50 12.32
CA ILE A 125 -14.62 -12.64 11.64
C ILE A 125 -15.01 -11.18 11.87
N LEU A 126 -14.03 -10.38 12.29
CA LEU A 126 -14.15 -8.95 12.51
C LEU A 126 -13.44 -8.17 11.39
N ALA A 127 -13.81 -6.90 11.25
CA ALA A 127 -13.20 -5.98 10.31
C ALA A 127 -12.38 -4.92 11.04
N ARG A 128 -11.09 -4.85 10.76
CA ARG A 128 -10.23 -3.76 11.23
C ARG A 128 -10.08 -2.72 10.13
N ALA A 129 -10.73 -1.58 10.29
CA ALA A 129 -10.69 -0.48 9.35
C ALA A 129 -9.67 0.57 9.78
N ARG A 130 -8.83 1.04 8.85
CA ARG A 130 -7.91 2.17 9.05
C ARG A 130 -8.10 3.19 7.95
N SER A 131 -8.19 4.46 8.31
CA SER A 131 -8.23 5.55 7.34
C SER A 131 -6.94 5.59 6.53
N VAL A 132 -7.08 5.83 5.24
CA VAL A 132 -5.99 6.04 4.30
C VAL A 132 -5.96 7.51 3.94
N VAL A 133 -4.78 8.12 4.05
CA VAL A 133 -4.55 9.49 3.59
C VAL A 133 -4.87 9.60 2.10
N PRO A 134 -5.52 10.68 1.66
CA PRO A 134 -5.71 10.94 0.23
C PRO A 134 -4.39 10.78 -0.54
N HIS A 135 -4.43 10.07 -1.65
CA HIS A 135 -3.29 9.85 -2.53
C HIS A 135 -3.72 9.94 -3.98
N LEU A 136 -2.82 10.42 -4.84
CA LEU A 136 -3.08 10.51 -6.27
C LEU A 136 -3.20 9.13 -6.92
N ARG A 137 -4.10 9.08 -7.89
CA ARG A 137 -4.28 7.96 -8.81
C ARG A 137 -4.37 8.48 -10.23
N ALA A 138 -3.82 7.74 -11.17
CA ALA A 138 -3.99 8.00 -12.59
C ALA A 138 -5.16 7.18 -13.15
N ASN A 139 -6.10 7.87 -13.78
CA ASN A 139 -7.14 7.33 -14.63
C ASN A 139 -6.58 7.28 -16.05
N ILE A 140 -6.37 6.07 -16.54
CA ILE A 140 -5.77 5.83 -17.85
C ILE A 140 -6.86 5.29 -18.76
N VAL A 141 -6.98 5.90 -19.94
CA VAL A 141 -7.87 5.47 -21.01
C VAL A 141 -7.03 5.01 -22.19
N PHE A 142 -7.20 3.76 -22.58
CA PHE A 142 -6.62 3.16 -23.77
C PHE A 142 -7.64 3.18 -24.91
N ASP A 143 -7.15 3.02 -26.13
CA ASP A 143 -8.01 2.81 -27.29
C ASP A 143 -8.78 1.48 -27.11
N PRO A 144 -10.14 1.48 -27.17
CA PRO A 144 -10.95 0.28 -27.04
C PRO A 144 -10.58 -0.86 -28.00
N ASN A 145 -10.02 -0.54 -29.16
CA ASN A 145 -9.60 -1.52 -30.15
C ASN A 145 -8.24 -2.18 -29.83
N THR A 146 -7.48 -1.62 -28.88
CA THR A 146 -6.12 -2.08 -28.56
C THR A 146 -6.07 -2.92 -27.30
N VAL A 147 -6.84 -2.56 -26.27
CA VAL A 147 -6.72 -3.14 -24.92
C VAL A 147 -8.08 -3.22 -24.23
N THR A 148 -8.38 -4.40 -23.67
CA THR A 148 -9.50 -4.61 -22.74
C THR A 148 -8.96 -5.02 -21.36
N PRO A 149 -9.36 -4.38 -20.23
CA PRO A 149 -10.24 -3.21 -20.16
C PRO A 149 -9.55 -1.94 -20.68
N HIS A 150 -10.33 -1.12 -21.37
CA HIS A 150 -9.88 0.14 -21.98
C HIS A 150 -9.74 1.29 -20.95
N ARG A 151 -10.17 1.09 -19.70
CA ARG A 151 -9.95 2.02 -18.59
C ARG A 151 -9.25 1.33 -17.43
N ARG A 152 -8.25 2.00 -16.85
CA ARG A 152 -7.53 1.53 -15.67
C ARG A 152 -7.32 2.65 -14.67
N LEU A 153 -7.44 2.33 -13.39
CA LEU A 153 -7.12 3.23 -12.30
C LEU A 153 -5.90 2.67 -11.55
N ILE A 154 -4.77 3.38 -11.58
CA ILE A 154 -3.55 2.94 -10.93
C ILE A 154 -3.08 3.94 -9.88
N GLN A 155 -2.40 3.45 -8.84
CA GLN A 155 -1.70 4.32 -7.91
C GLN A 155 -0.44 4.86 -8.58
N THR A 156 -0.18 6.15 -8.43
CA THR A 156 0.99 6.82 -9.01
C THR A 156 1.81 7.51 -7.92
N PRO A 157 2.56 6.74 -7.11
CA PRO A 157 3.40 7.30 -6.05
C PRO A 157 4.70 7.93 -6.58
N LEU A 158 4.97 7.76 -7.88
CA LEU A 158 6.07 8.32 -8.68
C LEU A 158 5.50 8.72 -10.07
N PRO A 159 6.22 9.54 -10.86
CA PRO A 159 5.82 9.90 -12.22
C PRO A 159 5.54 8.69 -13.12
N LEU A 160 4.48 8.78 -13.92
CA LEU A 160 4.08 7.75 -14.86
C LEU A 160 4.91 7.84 -16.14
N LEU A 161 5.57 6.75 -16.52
CA LEU A 161 6.26 6.64 -17.80
C LEU A 161 5.33 6.06 -18.87
N VAL A 162 5.19 6.81 -19.96
CA VAL A 162 4.34 6.49 -21.12
C VAL A 162 5.25 6.19 -22.32
N PRO A 163 5.08 5.04 -22.99
CA PRO A 163 5.83 4.74 -24.20
C PRO A 163 5.28 5.57 -25.36
N LEU A 164 6.18 6.19 -26.13
CA LEU A 164 5.87 6.94 -27.35
C LEU A 164 6.84 6.51 -28.45
N LEU A 165 6.34 6.35 -29.67
CA LEU A 165 7.15 6.24 -30.86
C LEU A 165 7.60 7.64 -31.34
N PRO A 166 8.70 7.75 -32.10
CA PRO A 166 9.13 9.02 -32.68
C PRO A 166 8.00 9.68 -33.48
N GLY A 167 7.76 10.97 -33.25
CA GLY A 167 6.70 11.74 -33.92
C GLY A 167 5.30 11.58 -33.33
N GLU A 168 5.11 10.72 -32.33
CA GLU A 168 3.81 10.63 -31.65
C GLU A 168 3.55 11.81 -30.70
N ASN A 169 2.31 12.30 -30.72
CA ASN A 169 1.83 13.23 -29.71
C ASN A 169 1.70 12.56 -28.34
N LEU A 170 1.86 13.38 -27.29
CA LEU A 170 1.53 12.98 -25.92
C LEU A 170 0.03 12.61 -25.81
N PRO A 171 -0.33 11.71 -24.87
CA PRO A 171 -1.74 11.46 -24.54
C PRO A 171 -2.43 12.75 -24.08
N GLU A 172 -3.74 12.82 -24.25
CA GLU A 172 -4.53 13.90 -23.65
C GLU A 172 -4.29 13.91 -22.12
N PHE A 173 -3.90 15.06 -21.58
CA PHE A 173 -3.56 15.21 -20.18
C PHE A 173 -4.63 16.03 -19.45
N VAL A 174 -5.19 15.45 -18.39
CA VAL A 174 -6.05 16.18 -17.46
C VAL A 174 -5.25 16.53 -16.21
N PRO A 175 -5.10 17.82 -15.87
CA PRO A 175 -4.29 18.26 -14.75
C PRO A 175 -4.80 17.75 -13.42
N ILE A 176 -3.89 17.70 -12.44
CA ILE A 176 -4.20 17.27 -11.08
C ILE A 176 -5.13 18.32 -10.44
N PRO A 177 -6.32 17.93 -9.95
CA PRO A 177 -7.17 18.85 -9.21
C PRO A 177 -6.52 19.21 -7.86
N PRO A 178 -6.88 20.36 -7.25
CA PRO A 178 -6.46 20.68 -5.90
C PRO A 178 -6.73 19.54 -4.91
N GLU A 179 -5.90 19.41 -3.89
CA GLU A 179 -6.11 18.40 -2.85
C GLU A 179 -7.47 18.61 -2.16
N PRO A 180 -8.29 17.56 -2.00
CA PRO A 180 -9.61 17.70 -1.42
C PRO A 180 -9.51 18.04 0.07
N ILE A 181 -9.96 19.24 0.44
CA ILE A 181 -10.13 19.65 1.84
C ILE A 181 -11.46 19.09 2.34
N GLY A 182 -11.42 18.21 3.34
CA GLY A 182 -12.60 17.89 4.17
C GLY A 182 -13.85 17.37 3.44
N GLN A 183 -13.72 16.67 2.31
CA GLN A 183 -14.90 16.16 1.60
C GLN A 183 -15.54 14.99 2.35
N ASP A 184 -16.74 15.22 2.89
CA ASP A 184 -17.62 14.14 3.35
C ASP A 184 -18.04 13.29 2.16
N ARG A 185 -17.76 12.00 2.30
CA ARG A 185 -18.02 11.03 1.26
C ARG A 185 -19.48 10.58 1.36
N LEU A 186 -20.21 10.62 0.24
CA LEU A 186 -21.40 9.78 0.05
C LEU A 186 -21.04 8.32 0.39
N LYS A 187 -21.72 7.76 1.40
CA LYS A 187 -21.55 6.36 1.80
C LYS A 187 -21.72 5.48 0.56
N ARG A 188 -20.76 4.60 0.29
CA ARG A 188 -20.98 3.58 -0.75
C ARG A 188 -22.09 2.65 -0.27
N SER A 189 -22.98 2.27 -1.18
CA SER A 189 -24.08 1.34 -0.89
C SER A 189 -23.59 -0.08 -0.56
N ASP A 190 -22.38 -0.45 -0.97
CA ASP A 190 -21.81 -1.80 -0.81
C ASP A 190 -21.00 -2.01 0.50
N VAL A 191 -21.18 -1.15 1.51
CA VAL A 191 -20.49 -1.30 2.80
C VAL A 191 -21.03 -2.52 3.55
N LYS A 192 -20.15 -3.51 3.77
CA LYS A 192 -20.44 -4.78 4.44
C LYS A 192 -20.23 -4.79 5.97
N ILE A 193 -19.67 -3.71 6.52
CA ILE A 193 -19.39 -3.57 7.95
C ILE A 193 -20.42 -2.63 8.59
N ASP A 194 -20.59 -2.76 9.90
CA ASP A 194 -21.45 -1.84 10.66
C ASP A 194 -20.92 -0.40 10.59
N ASP A 195 -21.81 0.58 10.74
CA ASP A 195 -21.46 2.00 10.67
C ASP A 195 -20.65 2.46 11.88
N SER A 196 -20.98 1.92 13.06
CA SER A 196 -20.31 2.23 14.32
C SER A 196 -19.26 1.17 14.65
N PRO A 197 -18.07 1.57 15.12
CA PRO A 197 -17.06 0.62 15.54
C PRO A 197 -17.49 -0.16 16.78
N PHE A 198 -17.25 -1.47 16.76
CA PHE A 198 -17.43 -2.36 17.90
C PHE A 198 -16.37 -2.11 18.99
N ILE A 199 -15.10 -1.98 18.58
CA ILE A 199 -13.97 -1.56 19.43
C ILE A 199 -13.31 -0.32 18.80
N PRO A 200 -13.74 0.90 19.17
CA PRO A 200 -13.33 2.16 18.53
C PRO A 200 -11.82 2.40 18.53
N MET A 201 -11.14 2.14 19.66
CA MET A 201 -9.70 2.41 19.83
C MET A 201 -8.77 1.57 18.94
N LEU A 202 -9.32 0.51 18.34
CA LEU A 202 -8.62 -0.35 17.37
C LEU A 202 -9.17 -0.22 15.96
N GLY A 203 -10.23 0.59 15.76
CA GLY A 203 -10.97 0.67 14.51
C GLY A 203 -11.58 -0.67 14.12
N ILE A 204 -12.06 -1.46 15.09
CA ILE A 204 -12.68 -2.76 14.84
C ILE A 204 -14.19 -2.59 14.72
N TYR A 205 -14.75 -3.21 13.68
CA TYR A 205 -16.16 -3.24 13.33
C TYR A 205 -16.58 -4.70 13.20
N ARG A 206 -17.87 -4.98 13.41
CA ARG A 206 -18.47 -6.24 13.00
C ARG A 206 -18.93 -6.14 11.55
N TYR A 207 -19.07 -7.29 10.90
CA TYR A 207 -19.79 -7.35 9.63
C TYR A 207 -21.29 -7.21 9.90
N LYS A 208 -22.01 -6.63 8.94
CA LYS A 208 -23.49 -6.63 8.96
C LYS A 208 -23.97 -8.07 8.98
N GLU A 209 -25.14 -8.30 9.58
CA GLU A 209 -25.67 -9.65 9.83
C GLU A 209 -25.64 -10.57 8.61
N MET A 210 -26.08 -10.08 7.44
CA MET A 210 -26.04 -10.82 6.16
C MET A 210 -24.63 -11.22 5.66
N TYR A 211 -23.56 -10.74 6.30
CA TYR A 211 -22.17 -11.02 5.96
C TYR A 211 -21.37 -11.61 7.12
N ARG A 212 -22.01 -11.92 8.26
CA ARG A 212 -21.37 -12.66 9.34
C ARG A 212 -21.21 -14.11 8.89
N ALA A 213 -20.04 -14.67 9.16
CA ALA A 213 -19.71 -16.08 8.96
C ALA A 213 -19.68 -16.75 10.33
#